data_AF-A0A3P3RLH8-F1
#
_entry.id   AF-A0A3P3RLH8-F1
#
_cell.length_a   1.000
_cell.length_b   1.000
_cell.length_c   1.000
_cell.angle_alpha   90.00
_cell.angle_beta   90.00
_cell.angle_gamma   90.00
#
_symmetry.space_group_name_H-M   'P 1'
#
loop_
_entity.id
_entity.type
_entity.pdbx_description
1 polymer ?
#
loop_
_entity_poly.entity_id
_entity_poly.type
_entity_poly.pdbx_seq_one_letter_code
_entity_poly.pdbx_strand_id
1 'polypeptide(L)'
;MRETGDDLLDPTPETAYFWGRVAGNGTVTTDRVIVRVGDKSALDAVAGTSEADANGEDPKHTIAVHESAHDATVVRYEEVYELRIPVSPSFAQRATDAGVVTGADVPENRRFTGFDDHRQQLVRGLLEACGTVCFQESSASVGVSFVHEDKQLLEALRTLLGNAAPEIPTEGLSESSSGGYWFGLAATADPAAFARWVYAGSDDSGLYAADRRRKLRRSVERATGGDVGSLSFSE
;
A
#
# COMPACT_ATOMS: atom_id res chain seq x y z
N MET A 1 -15.94 23.02 -14.75
CA MET A 1 -14.55 23.33 -14.37
C MET A 1 -14.20 22.31 -13.30
N ARG A 2 -13.23 21.42 -13.53
CA ARG A 2 -12.74 20.51 -12.49
C ARG A 2 -12.05 21.34 -11.41
N GLU A 3 -12.30 21.04 -10.14
CA GLU A 3 -11.59 21.63 -9.02
C GLU A 3 -10.22 20.97 -8.87
N THR A 4 -9.27 21.65 -8.22
CA THR A 4 -7.94 21.09 -7.95
C THR A 4 -8.05 19.79 -7.17
N GLY A 5 -7.47 18.72 -7.73
CA GLY A 5 -7.44 17.37 -7.16
C GLY A 5 -8.59 16.47 -7.60
N ASP A 6 -9.59 16.95 -8.36
CA ASP A 6 -10.72 16.10 -8.80
C ASP A 6 -10.29 14.90 -9.66
N ASP A 7 -9.18 15.01 -10.37
CA ASP A 7 -8.51 13.93 -11.09
C ASP A 7 -8.14 12.75 -10.18
N LEU A 8 -7.79 13.00 -8.92
CA LEU A 8 -7.47 11.95 -7.95
C LEU A 8 -8.66 11.05 -7.61
N LEU A 9 -9.90 11.47 -7.92
CA LEU A 9 -11.10 10.67 -7.66
C LEU A 9 -11.55 9.87 -8.89
N ASP A 10 -10.93 10.06 -10.05
CA ASP A 10 -11.21 9.25 -11.23
C ASP A 10 -10.69 7.83 -10.98
N PRO A 11 -11.48 6.76 -11.21
CA PRO A 11 -11.02 5.40 -10.98
C PRO A 11 -10.07 4.96 -12.10
N THR A 12 -8.76 5.08 -11.87
CA THR A 12 -7.69 4.62 -12.77
C THR A 12 -6.71 3.72 -12.00
N PRO A 13 -5.83 2.97 -12.68
CA PRO A 13 -4.77 2.21 -12.02
C PRO A 13 -3.86 3.08 -11.13
N GLU A 14 -3.52 4.29 -11.60
CA GLU A 14 -2.66 5.26 -10.92
C GLU A 14 -3.34 5.78 -9.64
N THR A 15 -4.59 6.23 -9.74
CA THR A 15 -5.34 6.72 -8.56
C THR A 15 -5.66 5.60 -7.58
N ALA A 16 -5.88 4.37 -8.04
CA ALA A 16 -6.05 3.21 -7.17
C ALA A 16 -4.79 2.94 -6.34
N TYR A 17 -3.62 2.90 -7.00
CA TYR A 17 -2.33 2.76 -6.31
C TYR A 17 -2.10 3.91 -5.32
N PHE A 18 -2.33 5.16 -5.76
CA PHE A 18 -2.24 6.35 -4.93
C PHE A 18 -3.12 6.27 -3.67
N TRP A 19 -4.40 5.92 -3.80
CA TRP A 19 -5.29 5.82 -2.65
C TRP A 19 -4.93 4.67 -1.73
N GLY A 20 -4.35 3.58 -2.24
CA GLY A 20 -3.79 2.53 -1.40
C GLY A 20 -2.63 3.05 -0.55
N ARG A 21 -1.76 3.88 -1.13
CA ARG A 21 -0.67 4.53 -0.40
C ARG A 21 -1.19 5.50 0.66
N VAL A 22 -2.15 6.35 0.30
CA VAL A 22 -2.75 7.36 1.18
C VAL A 22 -3.49 6.71 2.35
N ALA A 23 -4.28 5.67 2.08
CA ALA A 23 -5.02 4.97 3.12
C ALA A 23 -4.10 4.25 4.11
N GLY A 24 -2.99 3.67 3.65
CA GLY A 24 -2.08 2.92 4.51
C GLY A 24 -1.08 3.77 5.32
N ASN A 25 -0.67 4.94 4.83
CA ASN A 25 0.34 5.77 5.52
C ASN A 25 0.28 7.27 5.14
N GLY A 26 -0.87 7.73 4.68
CA GLY A 26 -1.10 9.12 4.29
C GLY A 26 -2.08 9.83 5.20
N THR A 27 -2.45 11.05 4.81
CA THR A 27 -3.44 11.86 5.52
C THR A 27 -4.15 12.76 4.52
N VAL A 28 -5.47 12.85 4.61
CA VAL A 28 -6.27 13.83 3.87
C VAL A 28 -6.70 14.91 4.84
N THR A 29 -6.41 16.17 4.53
CA THR A 29 -6.92 17.33 5.26
C THR A 29 -7.84 18.14 4.35
N THR A 30 -8.38 19.24 4.87
CA THR A 30 -9.25 20.14 4.12
C THR A 30 -8.60 20.68 2.84
N ASP A 31 -7.30 20.92 2.84
CA ASP A 31 -6.61 21.66 1.78
C ASP A 31 -5.49 20.88 1.08
N ARG A 32 -5.17 19.67 1.54
CA ARG A 32 -4.12 18.85 0.93
C ARG A 32 -4.30 17.36 1.19
N VAL A 33 -3.68 16.55 0.34
CA VAL A 33 -3.37 15.14 0.61
C VAL A 33 -1.87 15.02 0.90
N ILE A 34 -1.53 14.32 1.98
CA ILE A 34 -0.15 14.00 2.36
C ILE A 34 0.06 12.51 2.16
N VAL A 35 1.13 12.14 1.47
CA VAL A 35 1.50 10.75 1.22
C VAL A 35 2.98 10.54 1.49
N ARG A 36 3.30 9.44 2.16
CA ARG A 36 4.67 9.07 2.53
C ARG A 36 5.10 7.80 1.82
N VAL A 37 6.28 7.84 1.23
CA VAL A 37 6.86 6.72 0.49
C VAL A 37 8.31 6.46 0.90
N GLY A 38 8.70 5.18 0.85
CA GLY A 38 9.98 4.71 1.36
C GLY A 38 11.10 4.63 0.31
N ASP A 39 10.78 4.84 -0.96
CA ASP A 39 11.76 4.84 -2.04
C ASP A 39 11.34 5.75 -3.20
N LYS A 40 12.31 6.07 -4.05
CA LYS A 40 12.13 7.00 -5.17
C LYS A 40 11.20 6.47 -6.27
N SER A 41 11.13 5.17 -6.50
CA SER A 41 10.21 4.63 -7.51
C SER A 41 8.76 4.83 -7.09
N ALA A 42 8.45 4.61 -5.80
CA ALA A 42 7.13 4.92 -5.28
C ALA A 42 6.84 6.44 -5.28
N LEU A 43 7.85 7.28 -5.05
CA LEU A 43 7.72 8.74 -5.17
C LEU A 43 7.34 9.13 -6.60
N ASP A 44 8.08 8.66 -7.59
CA ASP A 44 7.84 8.99 -9.00
C ASP A 44 6.45 8.50 -9.45
N ALA A 45 6.03 7.31 -9.01
CA ALA A 45 4.70 6.75 -9.28
C ALA A 45 3.56 7.60 -8.67
N VAL A 46 3.72 8.06 -7.43
CA VAL A 46 2.71 8.86 -6.74
C VAL A 46 2.66 10.30 -7.28
N ALA A 47 3.80 10.91 -7.57
CA ALA A 47 3.88 12.24 -8.19
C ALA A 47 3.13 12.26 -9.53
N GLY A 48 3.39 11.26 -10.39
CA GLY A 48 2.75 11.13 -11.70
C GLY A 48 1.22 10.91 -11.69
N THR A 49 0.58 10.76 -10.52
CA THR A 49 -0.88 10.54 -10.41
C THR A 49 -1.67 11.85 -10.41
N SER A 50 -1.05 12.99 -10.07
CA SER A 50 -1.75 14.27 -10.02
C SER A 50 -1.18 15.27 -11.02
N GLU A 51 -2.05 15.98 -11.74
CA GLU A 51 -1.60 17.16 -12.50
C GLU A 51 -1.09 18.30 -11.59
N ALA A 52 -1.32 18.18 -10.28
CA ALA A 52 -0.91 19.13 -9.25
C ALA A 52 0.61 19.14 -8.96
N ASP A 53 1.40 18.31 -9.66
CA ASP A 53 2.87 18.42 -9.74
C ASP A 53 3.38 19.83 -10.14
N ALA A 54 2.51 20.72 -10.61
CA ALA A 54 2.90 22.00 -11.19
C ALA A 54 3.14 23.18 -10.22
N ASN A 55 3.03 23.01 -8.88
CA ASN A 55 3.37 24.11 -7.95
C ASN A 55 4.82 24.07 -7.42
N GLY A 56 5.63 23.07 -7.78
CA GLY A 56 7.10 23.14 -7.66
C GLY A 56 7.67 23.09 -6.24
N GLU A 57 6.94 22.59 -5.25
CA GLU A 57 7.56 22.24 -3.96
C GLU A 57 8.23 20.87 -4.07
N ASP A 58 9.55 20.84 -3.90
CA ASP A 58 10.30 19.59 -3.83
C ASP A 58 9.75 18.71 -2.68
N PRO A 59 9.58 17.39 -2.90
CA PRO A 59 9.14 16.49 -1.86
C PRO A 59 10.09 16.57 -0.67
N LYS A 60 9.54 16.62 0.55
CA LYS A 60 10.36 16.64 1.75
C LYS A 60 11.03 15.26 1.89
N HIS A 61 12.34 15.22 1.68
CA HIS A 61 13.15 14.02 1.87
C HIS A 61 13.78 14.00 3.27
N THR A 62 13.60 12.88 3.97
CA THR A 62 14.22 12.63 5.28
C THR A 62 14.74 11.20 5.35
N ILE A 63 15.73 10.95 6.22
CA ILE A 63 16.20 9.60 6.52
C ILE A 63 15.69 9.24 7.91
N ALA A 64 14.81 8.25 7.99
CA ALA A 64 14.35 7.67 9.23
C ALA A 64 15.37 6.66 9.74
N VAL A 65 15.59 6.64 11.06
CA VAL A 65 16.56 5.78 11.72
C VAL A 65 15.80 4.87 12.67
N HIS A 66 15.90 3.56 12.44
CA HIS A 66 15.19 2.55 13.23
C HIS A 66 16.18 1.54 13.80
N GLU A 67 16.06 1.26 15.09
CA GLU A 67 16.72 0.09 15.68
C GLU A 67 15.97 -1.18 15.25
N SER A 68 16.70 -2.23 14.88
CA SER A 68 16.09 -3.50 14.52
C SER A 68 15.41 -4.10 15.75
N ALA A 69 14.13 -4.48 15.59
CA ALA A 69 13.34 -5.11 16.66
C ALA A 69 13.95 -6.43 17.18
N HIS A 70 14.80 -7.08 16.39
CA HIS A 70 15.48 -8.32 16.78
C HIS A 70 16.88 -8.09 17.37
N ASP A 71 17.47 -6.92 17.12
CA ASP A 71 18.83 -6.59 17.57
C ASP A 71 19.01 -5.07 17.58
N ALA A 72 18.92 -4.46 18.76
CA ALA A 72 19.04 -3.01 18.92
C ALA A 72 20.42 -2.46 18.55
N THR A 73 21.43 -3.31 18.35
CA THR A 73 22.75 -2.89 17.83
C THR A 73 22.75 -2.70 16.32
N VAL A 74 21.74 -3.22 15.63
CA VAL A 74 21.54 -3.07 14.19
C VAL A 74 20.63 -1.89 13.94
N VAL A 75 21.20 -0.82 13.39
CA VAL A 75 20.46 0.37 12.96
C VAL A 75 20.12 0.26 11.47
N ARG A 76 18.87 0.54 11.12
CA ARG A 76 18.37 0.63 9.76
C ARG A 76 18.10 2.08 9.41
N TYR A 77 18.48 2.44 8.20
CA TYR A 77 18.20 3.73 7.60
C TYR A 77 17.15 3.51 6.52
N GLU A 78 16.06 4.26 6.59
CA GLU A 78 14.98 4.21 5.61
C GLU A 78 14.79 5.61 5.03
N GLU A 79 14.82 5.72 3.70
CA GLU A 79 14.44 6.97 3.05
C GLU A 79 12.94 7.20 3.24
N VAL A 80 12.54 8.43 3.49
CA VAL A 80 11.15 8.83 3.59
C VAL A 80 10.96 10.09 2.77
N TYR A 81 10.15 9.98 1.73
CA TYR A 81 9.70 11.09 0.91
C TYR A 81 8.25 11.42 1.28
N GLU A 82 8.00 12.68 1.64
CA GLU A 82 6.65 13.19 1.91
C GLU A 82 6.24 14.15 0.80
N LEU A 83 5.21 13.78 0.04
CA LEU A 83 4.57 14.64 -0.95
C LEU A 83 3.34 15.30 -0.32
N ARG A 84 3.10 16.55 -0.70
CA ARG A 84 1.93 17.31 -0.31
C ARG A 84 1.23 17.82 -1.56
N ILE A 85 0.04 17.30 -1.81
CA ILE A 85 -0.74 17.59 -3.00
C ILE A 85 -1.85 18.54 -2.60
N PRO A 86 -1.84 19.81 -3.05
CA PRO A 86 -2.92 20.75 -2.77
C PRO A 86 -4.25 20.26 -3.36
N VAL A 87 -5.33 20.39 -2.60
CA VAL A 87 -6.69 20.08 -3.06
C VAL A 87 -7.67 21.16 -2.65
N SER A 88 -8.81 21.23 -3.32
CA SER A 88 -9.87 22.17 -2.94
C SER A 88 -10.43 21.90 -1.52
N PRO A 89 -10.93 22.91 -0.78
CA PRO A 89 -11.51 22.75 0.55
C PRO A 89 -12.63 21.69 0.68
N SER A 90 -13.36 21.47 -0.40
CA SER A 90 -14.47 20.53 -0.53
C SER A 90 -14.01 19.09 -0.85
N PHE A 91 -12.72 18.90 -1.16
CA PHE A 91 -12.17 17.62 -1.62
C PHE A 91 -12.26 16.53 -0.56
N ALA A 92 -11.95 16.83 0.69
CA ALA A 92 -11.98 15.83 1.77
C ALA A 92 -13.37 15.17 1.87
N GLN A 93 -14.45 15.96 1.79
CA GLN A 93 -15.81 15.43 1.77
C GLN A 93 -16.07 14.58 0.54
N ARG A 94 -15.64 15.01 -0.65
CA ARG A 94 -15.78 14.21 -1.88
C ARG A 94 -15.02 12.88 -1.81
N ALA A 95 -13.82 12.88 -1.23
CA ALA A 95 -13.02 11.68 -1.03
C ALA A 95 -13.67 10.72 -0.01
N THR A 96 -14.28 11.26 1.05
CA THR A 96 -15.13 10.49 1.97
C THR A 96 -16.35 9.91 1.24
N ASP A 97 -17.05 10.70 0.43
CA ASP A 97 -18.23 10.27 -0.33
C ASP A 97 -17.89 9.20 -1.38
N ALA A 98 -16.71 9.30 -2.00
CA ALA A 98 -16.14 8.31 -2.92
C ALA A 98 -15.63 7.05 -2.19
N GLY A 99 -15.56 7.05 -0.86
CA GLY A 99 -15.13 5.92 -0.05
C GLY A 99 -13.63 5.61 -0.13
N VAL A 100 -12.81 6.59 -0.51
CA VAL A 100 -11.35 6.42 -0.66
C VAL A 100 -10.56 6.87 0.58
N VAL A 101 -11.22 7.59 1.48
CA VAL A 101 -10.73 7.90 2.84
C VAL A 101 -11.38 6.94 3.82
N THR A 102 -10.60 6.39 4.75
CA THR A 102 -11.13 5.53 5.81
C THR A 102 -11.36 6.27 7.13
N GLY A 103 -12.25 5.75 7.98
CA GLY A 103 -12.79 6.46 9.15
C GLY A 103 -14.28 6.20 9.40
N ALA A 104 -14.75 6.49 10.61
CA ALA A 104 -16.06 6.09 11.12
C ALA A 104 -17.26 6.54 10.27
N ASP A 105 -17.11 7.63 9.53
CA ASP A 105 -18.20 8.24 8.75
C ASP A 105 -18.44 7.56 7.38
N VAL A 106 -17.56 6.65 6.96
CA VAL A 106 -17.73 5.90 5.70
C VAL A 106 -18.33 4.52 5.97
N PRO A 107 -19.49 4.18 5.38
CA PRO A 107 -20.03 2.82 5.47
C PRO A 107 -19.03 1.77 4.95
N GLU A 108 -18.88 0.66 5.66
CA GLU A 108 -17.96 -0.43 5.30
C GLU A 108 -18.13 -0.88 3.85
N ASN A 109 -19.38 -1.04 3.40
CA ASN A 109 -19.74 -1.48 2.07
C ASN A 109 -19.52 -0.46 0.94
N ARG A 110 -18.99 0.74 1.25
CA ARG A 110 -18.65 1.75 0.23
C ARG A 110 -17.16 1.95 0.05
N ARG A 111 -16.34 1.46 0.97
CA ARG A 111 -14.88 1.68 0.95
C ARG A 111 -14.26 1.05 -0.28
N PHE A 112 -13.55 1.87 -1.05
CA PHE A 112 -12.82 1.48 -2.26
C PHE A 112 -13.64 0.80 -3.37
N THR A 113 -14.96 0.81 -3.30
CA THR A 113 -15.82 0.13 -4.30
C THR A 113 -15.65 0.72 -5.71
N GLY A 114 -15.24 1.98 -5.83
CA GLY A 114 -14.90 2.60 -7.12
C GLY A 114 -13.66 1.99 -7.80
N PHE A 115 -12.86 1.20 -7.10
CA PHE A 115 -11.61 0.61 -7.60
C PHE A 115 -11.68 -0.91 -7.79
N ASP A 116 -12.87 -1.50 -7.93
CA ASP A 116 -13.00 -2.94 -8.12
C ASP A 116 -12.23 -3.46 -9.36
N ASP A 117 -12.21 -2.68 -10.44
CA ASP A 117 -11.45 -2.97 -11.67
C ASP A 117 -9.93 -2.70 -11.54
N HIS A 118 -9.52 -2.02 -10.46
CA HIS A 118 -8.13 -1.65 -10.17
C HIS A 118 -7.69 -2.13 -8.78
N ARG A 119 -8.34 -3.20 -8.30
CA ARG A 119 -8.14 -3.77 -6.96
C ARG A 119 -6.70 -4.14 -6.70
N GLN A 120 -6.04 -4.67 -7.73
CA GLN A 120 -4.65 -5.09 -7.65
C GLN A 120 -3.72 -3.92 -7.33
N GLN A 121 -3.89 -2.79 -8.01
CA GLN A 121 -3.11 -1.56 -7.80
C GLN A 121 -3.39 -0.96 -6.43
N LEU A 122 -4.66 -0.95 -6.01
CA LEU A 122 -5.06 -0.51 -4.67
C LEU A 122 -4.41 -1.36 -3.57
N VAL A 123 -4.50 -2.68 -3.67
CA VAL A 123 -3.91 -3.59 -2.69
C VAL A 123 -2.38 -3.50 -2.69
N ARG A 124 -1.75 -3.27 -3.86
CA ARG A 124 -0.31 -2.98 -3.94
C ARG A 124 0.06 -1.72 -3.15
N GLY A 125 -0.67 -0.63 -3.34
CA GLY A 125 -0.46 0.60 -2.57
C GLY A 125 -0.56 0.37 -1.06
N LEU A 126 -1.58 -0.39 -0.62
CA LEU A 126 -1.77 -0.75 0.80
C LEU A 126 -0.64 -1.64 1.34
N LEU A 127 -0.24 -2.67 0.59
CA LEU A 127 0.88 -3.56 0.95
C LEU A 127 2.18 -2.79 1.16
N GLU A 128 2.43 -1.80 0.31
CA GLU A 128 3.66 -1.04 0.38
C GLU A 128 3.62 0.12 1.38
N ALA A 129 2.43 0.52 1.83
CA ALA A 129 2.25 1.57 2.82
C ALA A 129 2.18 1.03 4.26
N CYS A 130 1.37 0.00 4.51
CA CYS A 130 1.13 -0.57 5.84
C CYS A 130 1.33 -2.09 5.92
N GLY A 131 1.76 -2.72 4.83
CA GLY A 131 2.09 -4.13 4.81
C GLY A 131 3.49 -4.42 5.36
N THR A 132 3.66 -5.63 5.88
CA THR A 132 4.92 -6.19 6.37
C THR A 132 5.17 -7.51 5.67
N VAL A 133 6.43 -7.73 5.26
CA VAL A 133 6.91 -9.00 4.70
C VAL A 133 8.02 -9.52 5.58
N CYS A 134 7.84 -10.72 6.12
CA CYS A 134 8.79 -11.41 6.96
C CYS A 134 9.09 -12.79 6.40
N PHE A 135 10.37 -13.15 6.33
CA PHE A 135 10.77 -14.53 6.08
C PHE A 135 11.02 -15.20 7.43
N GLN A 136 10.33 -16.31 7.69
CA GLN A 136 10.49 -17.10 8.90
C GLN A 136 11.46 -18.25 8.64
N GLU A 137 12.67 -18.12 9.19
CA GLU A 137 13.76 -19.10 9.01
C GLU A 137 13.38 -20.51 9.48
N SER A 138 12.67 -20.62 10.61
CA SER A 138 12.37 -21.91 11.24
C SER A 138 11.40 -22.79 10.44
N SER A 139 10.56 -22.17 9.60
CA SER A 139 9.57 -22.84 8.75
C SER A 139 9.84 -22.66 7.26
N ALA A 140 10.93 -21.97 6.90
CA ALA A 140 11.24 -21.55 5.53
C ALA A 140 10.02 -20.95 4.80
N SER A 141 9.24 -20.11 5.49
CA SER A 141 7.98 -19.56 4.99
C SER A 141 8.00 -18.04 4.93
N VAL A 142 7.11 -17.46 4.12
CA VAL A 142 6.90 -16.00 4.04
C VAL A 142 5.61 -15.65 4.76
N GLY A 143 5.70 -14.78 5.76
CA GLY A 143 4.55 -14.09 6.33
C GLY A 143 4.35 -12.75 5.62
N VAL A 144 3.14 -12.51 5.14
CA VAL A 144 2.68 -11.19 4.72
C VAL A 144 1.56 -10.77 5.67
N SER A 145 1.70 -9.60 6.27
CA SER A 145 0.71 -9.05 7.20
C SER A 145 0.49 -7.57 6.97
N PHE A 146 -0.60 -7.02 7.50
CA PHE A 146 -0.95 -5.61 7.44
C PHE A 146 -1.21 -5.13 8.86
N VAL A 147 -0.67 -3.97 9.22
CA VAL A 147 -0.81 -3.37 10.56
C VAL A 147 -1.28 -1.94 10.41
N HIS A 148 -2.36 -1.58 11.10
CA HIS A 148 -2.89 -0.22 11.05
C HIS A 148 -3.71 0.11 12.31
N GLU A 149 -3.79 1.39 12.68
CA GLU A 149 -4.62 1.85 13.80
C GLU A 149 -6.11 1.82 13.49
N ASP A 150 -6.47 2.11 12.23
CA ASP A 150 -7.83 2.04 11.73
C ASP A 150 -8.24 0.57 11.44
N LYS A 151 -9.04 0.00 12.33
CA LYS A 151 -9.64 -1.33 12.18
C LYS A 151 -10.47 -1.45 10.90
N GLN A 152 -11.20 -0.40 10.53
CA GLN A 152 -12.13 -0.41 9.40
C GLN A 152 -11.38 -0.45 8.07
N LEU A 153 -10.20 0.16 7.99
CA LEU A 153 -9.31 0.01 6.86
C LEU A 153 -8.88 -1.45 6.68
N LEU A 154 -8.49 -2.12 7.76
CA LEU A 154 -8.03 -3.51 7.66
C LEU A 154 -9.18 -4.47 7.30
N GLU A 155 -10.40 -4.26 7.79
CA GLU A 155 -11.58 -5.04 7.34
C GLU A 155 -11.87 -4.81 5.84
N ALA A 156 -11.78 -3.56 5.39
CA ALA A 156 -11.94 -3.24 3.96
C ALA A 156 -10.89 -3.95 3.11
N LEU A 157 -9.63 -3.96 3.54
CA LEU A 157 -8.56 -4.68 2.85
C LEU A 157 -8.78 -6.20 2.86
N ARG A 158 -9.25 -6.79 3.95
CA ARG A 158 -9.61 -8.22 3.99
C ARG A 158 -10.72 -8.53 2.98
N THR A 159 -11.71 -7.65 2.85
CA THR A 159 -12.77 -7.77 1.84
C THR A 159 -12.21 -7.68 0.43
N LEU A 160 -11.30 -6.75 0.15
CA LEU A 160 -10.62 -6.65 -1.14
C LEU A 160 -9.85 -7.95 -1.45
N LEU A 161 -9.06 -8.48 -0.51
CA LEU A 161 -8.31 -9.72 -0.70
C LEU A 161 -9.23 -10.94 -0.90
N GLY A 162 -10.35 -11.02 -0.18
CA GLY A 162 -11.35 -12.09 -0.35
C GLY A 162 -12.08 -12.03 -1.70
N ASN A 163 -12.16 -10.85 -2.33
CA ASN A 163 -12.76 -10.65 -3.65
C ASN A 163 -11.71 -10.68 -4.79
N ALA A 164 -10.46 -11.01 -4.50
CA ALA A 164 -9.41 -11.12 -5.52
C ALA A 164 -9.52 -12.45 -6.30
N ALA A 165 -8.97 -12.43 -7.51
CA ALA A 165 -8.72 -13.62 -8.31
C ALA A 165 -7.22 -13.62 -8.66
N PRO A 166 -6.40 -14.52 -8.09
CA PRO A 166 -6.75 -15.69 -7.28
C PRO A 166 -7.30 -15.35 -5.90
N GLU A 167 -7.98 -16.32 -5.28
CA GLU A 167 -8.42 -16.22 -3.88
C GLU A 167 -7.21 -16.06 -2.96
N ILE A 168 -7.24 -15.02 -2.11
CA ILE A 168 -6.17 -14.73 -1.16
C ILE A 168 -6.76 -14.82 0.25
N PRO A 169 -6.74 -16.02 0.88
CA PRO A 169 -7.33 -16.19 2.20
C PRO A 169 -6.52 -15.43 3.25
N THR A 170 -7.22 -14.76 4.16
CA THR A 170 -6.62 -14.00 5.27
C THR A 170 -7.03 -14.58 6.61
N GLU A 171 -6.20 -14.39 7.62
CA GLU A 171 -6.56 -14.67 9.01
C GLU A 171 -7.62 -13.68 9.54
N GLY A 172 -8.09 -13.92 10.76
CA GLY A 172 -8.92 -12.96 11.50
C GLY A 172 -8.11 -11.75 11.97
N LEU A 173 -8.79 -10.61 12.16
CA LEU A 173 -8.17 -9.46 12.80
C LEU A 173 -7.77 -9.76 14.25
N SER A 174 -6.60 -9.27 14.62
CA SER A 174 -6.06 -9.32 15.97
C SER A 174 -5.58 -7.94 16.41
N GLU A 175 -5.52 -7.71 17.72
CA GLU A 175 -4.90 -6.50 18.27
C GLU A 175 -3.37 -6.62 18.18
N SER A 176 -2.70 -5.50 17.88
CA SER A 176 -1.24 -5.41 17.88
C SER A 176 -0.73 -5.12 19.28
N SER A 177 0.40 -5.73 19.67
CA SER A 177 1.06 -5.49 20.96
C SER A 177 1.58 -4.05 21.12
N SER A 178 1.70 -3.31 20.02
CA SER A 178 2.13 -1.90 20.00
C SER A 178 0.98 -0.91 19.84
N GLY A 179 -0.27 -1.39 19.94
CA GLY A 179 -1.48 -0.61 19.64
C GLY A 179 -1.94 -0.78 18.20
N GLY A 180 -3.23 -0.56 17.96
CA GLY A 180 -3.88 -0.80 16.66
C GLY A 180 -4.21 -2.26 16.42
N TYR A 181 -4.35 -2.62 15.14
CA TYR A 181 -4.84 -3.91 14.69
C TYR A 181 -3.93 -4.49 13.61
N TRP A 182 -4.00 -5.79 13.40
CA TRP A 182 -3.31 -6.46 12.31
C TRP A 182 -4.04 -7.71 11.85
N PHE A 183 -3.74 -8.15 10.62
CA PHE A 183 -4.04 -9.50 10.14
C PHE A 183 -2.92 -9.98 9.20
N GLY A 184 -2.79 -11.29 9.06
CA GLY A 184 -1.92 -11.94 8.09
C GLY A 184 -2.68 -12.58 6.94
N LEU A 185 -1.95 -12.91 5.87
CA LEU A 185 -2.41 -13.97 4.97
C LEU A 185 -2.53 -15.28 5.76
N ALA A 186 -3.56 -16.06 5.47
CA ALA A 186 -3.77 -17.35 6.12
C ALA A 186 -2.60 -18.30 5.84
N ALA A 187 -2.34 -19.24 6.76
CA ALA A 187 -1.33 -20.28 6.55
C ALA A 187 -1.58 -21.14 5.30
N THR A 188 -2.81 -21.17 4.77
CA THR A 188 -3.20 -21.85 3.54
C THR A 188 -3.03 -20.99 2.28
N ALA A 189 -2.73 -19.69 2.41
CA ALA A 189 -2.49 -18.82 1.27
C ALA A 189 -1.18 -19.19 0.58
N ASP A 190 -1.15 -19.11 -0.75
CA ASP A 190 0.09 -19.24 -1.53
C ASP A 190 0.77 -17.85 -1.62
N PRO A 191 1.89 -17.62 -0.91
CA PRO A 191 2.59 -16.34 -0.95
C PRO A 191 3.18 -16.03 -2.32
N ALA A 192 3.48 -17.04 -3.15
CA ALA A 192 3.98 -16.84 -4.50
C ALA A 192 2.85 -16.42 -5.46
N ALA A 193 1.67 -17.02 -5.35
CA ALA A 193 0.49 -16.58 -6.08
C ALA A 193 0.09 -15.15 -5.69
N PHE A 194 0.09 -14.83 -4.39
CA PHE A 194 -0.14 -13.48 -3.91
C PHE A 194 0.89 -12.49 -4.48
N ALA A 195 2.18 -12.81 -4.43
CA ALA A 195 3.24 -11.93 -4.91
C ALA A 195 3.13 -11.65 -6.43
N ARG A 196 2.82 -12.69 -7.23
CA ARG A 196 2.56 -12.53 -8.67
C ARG A 196 1.35 -11.64 -8.90
N TRP A 197 0.23 -11.99 -8.29
CA TRP A 197 -1.01 -11.24 -8.45
C TRP A 197 -0.84 -9.78 -8.03
N VAL A 198 -0.28 -9.47 -6.86
CA VAL A 198 -0.22 -8.08 -6.39
C VAL A 198 0.74 -7.22 -7.23
N TYR A 199 1.79 -7.80 -7.82
CA TYR A 199 2.78 -7.09 -8.64
C TYR A 199 2.63 -7.27 -10.15
N ALA A 200 1.65 -8.03 -10.65
CA ALA A 200 1.40 -8.18 -12.09
C ALA A 200 1.28 -6.81 -12.81
N GLY A 201 1.89 -6.68 -13.99
CA GLY A 201 1.92 -5.44 -14.77
C GLY A 201 2.64 -4.25 -14.11
N SER A 202 3.33 -4.44 -12.96
CA SER A 202 4.01 -3.34 -12.28
C SER A 202 5.21 -2.81 -13.05
N ASP A 203 5.89 -3.66 -13.83
CA ASP A 203 7.05 -3.25 -14.65
C ASP A 203 6.64 -2.26 -15.74
N ASP A 204 5.49 -2.49 -16.38
CA ASP A 204 4.99 -1.65 -17.47
C ASP A 204 4.39 -0.34 -16.97
N SER A 205 3.66 -0.40 -15.84
CA SER A 205 2.99 0.76 -15.27
C SER A 205 3.90 1.66 -14.42
N GLY A 206 5.02 1.12 -13.90
CA GLY A 206 5.85 1.83 -12.94
C GLY A 206 5.23 2.02 -11.55
N LEU A 207 4.02 1.49 -11.32
CA LEU A 207 3.28 1.66 -10.06
C LEU A 207 3.76 0.68 -8.99
N TYR A 208 4.93 0.94 -8.38
CA TYR A 208 5.45 0.13 -7.26
C TYR A 208 6.57 0.82 -6.48
N ALA A 209 6.74 0.40 -5.22
CA ALA A 209 7.92 0.62 -4.40
C ALA A 209 8.99 -0.45 -4.70
N ALA A 210 10.12 -0.03 -5.25
CA ALA A 210 11.18 -0.93 -5.70
C ALA A 210 11.72 -1.83 -4.58
N ASP A 211 11.88 -1.27 -3.38
CA ASP A 211 12.45 -2.02 -2.26
C ASP A 211 11.46 -3.01 -1.67
N ARG A 212 10.17 -2.63 -1.57
CA ARG A 212 9.12 -3.53 -1.08
C ARG A 212 8.91 -4.70 -2.04
N ARG A 213 8.84 -4.42 -3.33
CA ARG A 213 8.71 -5.42 -4.40
C ARG A 213 9.88 -6.40 -4.38
N ARG A 214 11.11 -5.90 -4.30
CA ARG A 214 12.33 -6.71 -4.20
C ARG A 214 12.32 -7.58 -2.95
N LYS A 215 11.93 -7.02 -1.79
CA LYS A 215 11.86 -7.77 -0.53
C LYS A 215 10.88 -8.93 -0.63
N LEU A 216 9.66 -8.69 -1.12
CA LEU A 216 8.67 -9.75 -1.30
C LEU A 216 9.18 -10.84 -2.23
N ARG A 217 9.71 -10.44 -3.40
CA ARG A 217 10.28 -11.37 -4.38
C ARG A 217 11.32 -12.28 -3.76
N ARG A 218 12.34 -11.71 -3.11
CA ARG A 218 13.43 -12.48 -2.50
C ARG A 218 12.94 -13.39 -1.38
N SER A 219 11.99 -12.93 -0.56
CA SER A 219 11.40 -13.76 0.50
C SER A 219 10.68 -14.97 -0.08
N VAL A 220 9.91 -14.80 -1.15
CA VAL A 220 9.17 -15.88 -1.81
C VAL A 220 10.11 -16.85 -2.52
N GLU A 221 11.08 -16.36 -3.30
CA GLU A 221 12.08 -17.20 -3.97
C GLU A 221 12.82 -18.06 -2.94
N ARG A 222 13.23 -17.46 -1.82
CA ARG A 222 13.89 -18.17 -0.73
C ARG A 222 13.00 -19.25 -0.10
N ALA A 223 11.72 -18.96 0.13
CA ALA A 223 10.78 -19.92 0.73
C ALA A 223 10.43 -21.09 -0.20
N THR A 224 10.44 -20.85 -1.50
CA THR A 224 10.10 -21.86 -2.53
C THR A 224 11.31 -22.60 -3.06
N GLY A 225 12.53 -22.23 -2.64
CA GLY A 225 13.78 -22.77 -3.16
C GLY A 225 14.08 -22.36 -4.60
N GLY A 226 13.43 -21.29 -5.09
CA GLY A 226 13.67 -20.74 -6.42
C GLY A 226 14.96 -19.91 -6.49
N ASP A 227 15.53 -19.82 -7.69
CA ASP A 227 16.70 -18.97 -7.95
C ASP A 227 16.34 -17.48 -7.84
N VAL A 228 17.34 -16.66 -7.54
CA VAL A 228 17.17 -15.20 -7.47
C VAL A 228 16.74 -14.66 -8.83
N GLY A 229 15.59 -13.99 -8.87
CA GLY A 229 14.99 -13.44 -10.09
C GLY A 229 14.11 -14.42 -10.88
N SER A 230 13.89 -15.64 -10.38
CA SER A 230 13.00 -16.61 -11.01
C SER A 230 11.51 -16.25 -10.87
N LEU A 231 11.14 -15.45 -9.85
CA LEU A 231 9.77 -14.99 -9.68
C LEU A 231 9.51 -13.75 -10.54
N SER A 232 8.84 -13.99 -11.67
CA SER A 232 8.37 -12.93 -12.57
C SER A 232 7.06 -12.32 -12.10
N PHE A 233 6.93 -11.01 -12.30
CA PHE A 233 5.68 -10.27 -12.13
C PHE A 233 5.17 -9.71 -13.46
N SER A 234 5.70 -10.22 -14.58
CA SER A 234 5.15 -9.96 -15.89
C SER A 234 3.91 -10.85 -16.07
N GLU A 235 2.73 -10.25 -16.01
CA GLU A 235 1.49 -10.76 -16.60
C GLU A 235 0.80 -9.61 -17.32
#